data_AF-A0A960E3S5-F1
#
_entry.id   AF-A0A960E3S5-F1
#
_cell.length_a   1.000
_cell.length_b   1.000
_cell.length_c   1.000
_cell.angle_alpha   90.00
_cell.angle_beta   90.00
_cell.angle_gamma   90.00
#
_symmetry.space_group_name_H-M   'P 1'
#
loop_
_entity.id
_entity.type
_entity.pdbx_description
1 polymer ?
#
loop_
_entity_poly.entity_id
_entity_poly.type
_entity_poly.pdbx_seq_one_letter_code
_entity_poly.pdbx_strand_id
1 'polypeptide(L)'
;SVGTRCLIALLTTADEEPLILQVKEAGASVLEEHLRPSEYDNAGRRVVEGQRLIQSASDVLLGWSRFDGPDGELDFYVRQLWDLKASAAVDAMSRSLLAAYGEACARSLASAHARTGDAAAIAGYLGDDDVFDRALAAFGAACAAVNEDDHAALVAAIADGEVVAAEED
;
A
#
# COMPACT_ATOMS: atom_id res chain seq x y z
N SER A 1 -1.05 4.85 -9.37
CA SER A 1 -0.48 3.56 -9.77
C SER A 1 0.66 3.89 -10.67
N VAL A 2 1.84 3.29 -10.51
CA VAL A 2 2.94 3.50 -11.45
C VAL A 2 2.91 2.34 -12.43
N GLY A 3 2.82 2.64 -13.73
CA GLY A 3 2.84 1.62 -14.79
C GLY A 3 1.58 0.77 -14.99
N THR A 4 0.48 1.02 -14.28
CA THR A 4 -0.81 0.29 -14.49
C THR A 4 -2.00 1.21 -14.66
N ARG A 5 -3.10 0.71 -15.25
CA ARG A 5 -4.29 1.52 -15.55
C ARG A 5 -4.94 2.05 -14.26
N CYS A 6 -5.22 3.36 -14.25
CA CYS A 6 -5.89 4.04 -13.16
C CYS A 6 -6.91 5.02 -13.75
N LEU A 7 -8.19 4.75 -13.55
CA LEU A 7 -9.30 5.53 -14.11
C LEU A 7 -10.07 6.23 -12.98
N ILE A 8 -10.63 7.38 -13.31
CA ILE A 8 -11.62 8.08 -12.49
C ILE A 8 -12.97 8.00 -13.19
N ALA A 9 -14.00 7.56 -12.47
CA ALA A 9 -15.38 7.60 -12.93
C ALA A 9 -16.11 8.70 -12.16
N LEU A 10 -16.58 9.73 -12.89
CA LEU A 10 -17.49 10.74 -12.38
C LEU A 10 -18.92 10.32 -12.75
N LEU A 11 -19.72 10.02 -11.74
CA LEU A 11 -21.13 9.69 -11.84
C LEU A 11 -21.90 10.87 -11.25
N THR A 12 -22.98 11.29 -11.91
CA THR A 12 -23.76 12.44 -11.47
C THR A 12 -25.23 12.08 -11.41
N THR A 13 -25.92 12.52 -10.36
CA THR A 13 -27.38 12.41 -10.27
C THR A 13 -28.07 13.41 -11.21
N ALA A 14 -29.40 13.33 -11.34
CA ALA A 14 -30.16 14.32 -12.10
C ALA A 14 -30.05 15.73 -11.50
N ASP A 15 -29.80 15.82 -10.19
CA ASP A 15 -29.64 17.07 -9.44
C ASP A 15 -28.16 17.54 -9.37
N GLU A 16 -27.31 17.04 -10.25
CA GLU A 16 -25.89 17.40 -10.35
C GLU A 16 -25.00 16.98 -9.15
N GLU A 17 -25.47 16.07 -8.29
CA GLU A 17 -24.67 15.57 -7.16
C GLU A 17 -23.60 14.57 -7.63
N PRO A 18 -22.31 14.77 -7.32
CA PRO A 18 -21.24 13.92 -7.83
C PRO A 18 -20.93 12.72 -6.93
N LEU A 19 -20.72 11.56 -7.55
CA LEU A 19 -20.04 10.42 -6.98
C LEU A 19 -18.77 10.17 -7.80
N ILE A 20 -17.61 10.24 -7.14
CA ILE A 20 -16.31 10.05 -7.77
C ILE A 20 -15.74 8.72 -7.31
N LEU A 21 -15.54 7.81 -8.26
CA LEU A 21 -14.91 6.50 -8.03
C LEU A 21 -13.54 6.45 -8.67
N GLN A 22 -12.64 5.72 -8.04
CA GLN A 22 -11.34 5.35 -8.56
C GLN A 22 -11.33 3.86 -8.91
N VAL A 23 -11.00 3.54 -10.15
CA VAL A 23 -10.86 2.18 -10.67
C VAL A 23 -9.38 1.92 -10.93
N LYS A 24 -8.82 0.88 -10.31
CA LYS A 24 -7.40 0.57 -10.39
C LYS A 24 -7.19 -0.85 -10.83
N GLU A 25 -6.33 -1.02 -11.83
CA GLU A 25 -5.84 -2.33 -12.24
C GLU A 25 -5.08 -2.99 -11.08
N ALA A 26 -5.39 -4.26 -10.84
CA ALA A 26 -4.71 -5.11 -9.88
C ALA A 26 -4.03 -6.26 -10.63
N GLY A 27 -2.72 -6.36 -10.45
CA GLY A 27 -1.93 -7.49 -10.92
C GLY A 27 -1.56 -8.45 -9.79
N ALA A 28 -0.72 -9.42 -10.14
CA ALA A 28 -0.06 -10.30 -9.19
C ALA A 28 0.66 -9.49 -8.09
N SER A 29 0.54 -9.94 -6.84
CA SER A 29 1.34 -9.42 -5.73
C SER A 29 2.82 -9.70 -5.96
N VAL A 30 3.69 -8.77 -5.63
CA VAL A 30 5.14 -9.04 -5.55
C VAL A 30 5.49 -10.16 -4.56
N LEU A 31 4.59 -10.46 -3.63
CA LEU A 31 4.75 -11.55 -2.66
C LEU A 31 4.22 -12.90 -3.16
N GLU A 32 3.50 -12.96 -4.29
CA GLU A 32 2.88 -14.21 -4.75
C GLU A 32 3.92 -15.30 -5.04
N GLU A 33 5.12 -14.95 -5.50
CA GLU A 33 6.22 -15.90 -5.76
C GLU A 33 6.82 -16.51 -4.48
N HIS A 34 6.61 -15.88 -3.33
CA HIS A 34 7.17 -16.28 -2.04
C HIS A 34 6.15 -16.89 -1.09
N LEU A 35 4.88 -16.94 -1.51
CA LEU A 35 3.77 -17.39 -0.70
C LEU A 35 3.03 -18.54 -1.40
N ARG A 36 2.10 -19.15 -0.66
CA ARG A 36 1.15 -20.10 -1.27
C ARG A 36 0.27 -19.34 -2.28
N PRO A 37 -0.22 -20.04 -3.32
CA PRO A 37 -1.17 -19.45 -4.28
C PRO A 37 -2.32 -18.77 -3.57
N SER A 38 -2.77 -17.63 -4.11
CA SER A 38 -3.94 -16.93 -3.57
C SER A 38 -5.17 -17.82 -3.65
N GLU A 39 -6.02 -17.75 -2.64
CA GLU A 39 -7.36 -18.37 -2.67
C GLU A 39 -8.32 -17.65 -3.64
N TYR A 40 -7.96 -16.44 -4.07
CA TYR A 40 -8.73 -15.65 -5.03
C TYR A 40 -8.12 -15.77 -6.41
N ASP A 41 -8.96 -16.13 -7.38
CA ASP A 41 -8.66 -16.17 -8.81
C ASP A 41 -8.63 -14.79 -9.46
N ASN A 42 -9.05 -13.75 -8.73
CA ASN A 42 -9.10 -12.35 -9.16
C ASN A 42 -8.22 -11.47 -8.26
N ALA A 43 -7.23 -10.80 -8.83
CA ALA A 43 -6.30 -9.95 -8.09
C ALA A 43 -6.98 -8.73 -7.44
N GLY A 44 -8.01 -8.18 -8.08
CA GLY A 44 -8.85 -7.13 -7.52
C GLY A 44 -9.59 -7.59 -6.26
N ARG A 45 -10.14 -8.82 -6.28
CA ARG A 45 -10.78 -9.44 -5.12
C ARG A 45 -9.79 -9.62 -3.97
N ARG A 46 -8.58 -10.11 -4.24
CA ARG A 46 -7.51 -10.23 -3.24
C ARG A 46 -7.24 -8.91 -2.52
N VAL A 47 -7.17 -7.80 -3.26
CA VAL A 47 -6.97 -6.46 -2.69
C VAL A 47 -8.17 -6.04 -1.84
N VAL A 48 -9.39 -6.21 -2.34
CA VAL A 48 -10.62 -5.80 -1.64
C VAL A 48 -10.82 -6.56 -0.34
N GLU A 49 -10.67 -7.89 -0.37
CA GLU A 49 -10.83 -8.71 0.84
C GLU A 49 -9.74 -8.40 1.87
N GLY A 50 -8.48 -8.22 1.43
CA GLY A 50 -7.41 -7.76 2.31
C GLY A 50 -7.72 -6.42 2.99
N GLN A 51 -8.27 -5.46 2.24
CA GLN A 51 -8.69 -4.18 2.81
C GLN A 51 -9.83 -4.33 3.83
N ARG A 52 -10.86 -5.13 3.53
CA ARG A 52 -11.98 -5.39 4.46
C ARG A 52 -11.52 -6.08 5.74
N LEU A 53 -10.56 -7.00 5.64
CA LEU A 53 -10.02 -7.72 6.79
C LEU A 53 -9.18 -6.82 7.70
N ILE A 54 -8.39 -5.89 7.13
CA ILE A 54 -7.48 -5.02 7.88
C ILE A 54 -8.20 -3.76 8.41
N GLN A 55 -9.08 -3.16 7.62
CA GLN A 55 -9.73 -1.89 7.94
C GLN A 55 -10.95 -2.11 8.85
N SER A 56 -11.10 -1.29 9.88
CA SER A 56 -12.25 -1.36 10.80
C SER A 56 -13.52 -0.79 10.17
N ALA A 57 -13.37 0.20 9.28
CA ALA A 57 -14.41 0.74 8.43
C ALA A 57 -13.94 0.68 6.97
N SER A 58 -14.62 -0.14 6.17
CA SER A 58 -14.40 -0.21 4.73
C SER A 58 -15.35 0.72 4.00
N ASP A 59 -14.92 1.24 2.87
CA ASP A 59 -15.79 1.92 1.92
C ASP A 59 -16.90 0.97 1.41
N VAL A 60 -18.16 1.43 1.45
CA VAL A 60 -19.32 0.66 0.99
C VAL A 60 -19.28 0.37 -0.51
N LEU A 61 -18.56 1.20 -1.27
CA LEU A 61 -18.38 1.07 -2.71
C LEU A 61 -17.12 0.27 -3.07
N LEU A 62 -16.43 -0.29 -2.08
CA LEU A 62 -15.26 -1.13 -2.30
C LEU A 62 -15.67 -2.46 -2.96
N GLY A 63 -15.27 -2.64 -4.22
CA GLY A 63 -15.60 -3.80 -5.03
C GLY A 63 -14.50 -4.16 -6.02
N TRP A 64 -14.68 -5.26 -6.75
CA TRP A 64 -13.76 -5.72 -7.77
C TRP A 64 -14.53 -6.14 -9.03
N SER A 65 -13.84 -6.17 -10.16
CA SER A 65 -14.37 -6.69 -11.41
C SER A 65 -13.25 -7.28 -12.26
N ARG A 66 -13.63 -8.10 -13.24
CA ARG A 66 -12.77 -8.53 -14.33
C ARG A 66 -13.26 -7.90 -15.63
N PHE A 67 -12.33 -7.53 -16.48
CA PHE A 67 -12.62 -7.01 -17.81
C PHE A 67 -11.86 -7.80 -18.85
N ASP A 68 -12.60 -8.37 -19.80
CA ASP A 68 -12.06 -9.02 -20.99
C ASP A 68 -11.78 -7.97 -22.07
N GLY A 69 -10.51 -7.58 -22.20
CA GLY A 69 -10.06 -6.58 -23.16
C GLY A 69 -9.34 -7.17 -24.37
N PRO A 70 -8.99 -6.33 -25.36
CA PRO A 70 -8.13 -6.72 -26.48
C PRO A 70 -6.77 -7.27 -26.03
N ASP A 71 -6.30 -6.85 -24.86
CA ASP A 71 -5.02 -7.24 -24.27
C ASP A 71 -5.14 -8.45 -23.31
N GLY A 72 -6.31 -9.08 -23.23
CA GLY A 72 -6.60 -10.21 -22.33
C GLY A 72 -7.46 -9.83 -21.12
N GLU A 73 -7.57 -10.77 -20.18
CA GLU A 73 -8.27 -10.61 -18.91
C GLU A 73 -7.49 -9.65 -17.99
N LEU A 74 -8.17 -8.62 -17.50
CA LEU A 74 -7.63 -7.64 -16.56
C LEU A 74 -8.50 -7.55 -15.31
N ASP A 75 -7.88 -7.61 -14.14
CA ASP A 75 -8.57 -7.48 -12.87
C ASP A 75 -8.49 -6.04 -12.34
N PHE A 76 -9.60 -5.58 -11.77
CA PHE A 76 -9.73 -4.23 -11.22
C PHE A 76 -10.33 -4.27 -9.83
N TYR A 77 -9.94 -3.30 -9.01
CA TYR A 77 -10.67 -2.92 -7.81
C TYR A 77 -11.17 -1.48 -7.91
N VAL A 78 -12.32 -1.22 -7.30
CA VAL A 78 -13.05 0.04 -7.34
C VAL A 78 -13.24 0.52 -5.92
N ARG A 79 -13.08 1.82 -5.70
CA ARG A 79 -13.35 2.50 -4.42
C ARG A 79 -13.78 3.93 -4.66
N GLN A 80 -14.48 4.54 -3.71
CA GLN A 80 -14.69 5.96 -3.66
C GLN A 80 -13.34 6.69 -3.59
N LEU A 81 -13.20 7.73 -4.41
CA LEU A 81 -12.02 8.57 -4.37
C LEU A 81 -12.14 9.55 -3.20
N TRP A 82 -11.36 9.32 -2.15
CA TRP A 82 -11.15 10.29 -1.08
C TRP A 82 -9.85 11.04 -1.36
N ASP A 83 -9.94 12.31 -1.76
CA ASP A 83 -8.76 13.19 -1.94
C ASP A 83 -8.33 13.78 -0.59
N LEU A 84 -7.91 12.90 0.33
CA LEU A 84 -7.23 13.32 1.55
C LEU A 84 -5.72 13.15 1.35
N LYS A 85 -5.06 14.17 0.80
CA LYS A 85 -3.60 14.23 0.71
C LYS A 85 -3.03 14.81 2.00
N ALA A 86 -3.21 14.09 3.11
CA ALA A 86 -2.50 14.39 4.34
C ALA A 86 -1.28 13.46 4.43
N SER A 87 -0.09 14.04 4.36
CA SER A 87 1.16 13.34 4.66
C SER A 87 1.73 13.82 5.99
N ALA A 88 2.39 12.94 6.72
CA ALA A 88 3.15 13.30 7.90
C ALA A 88 4.47 13.95 7.46
N ALA A 89 4.73 15.20 7.88
CA ALA A 89 6.03 15.85 7.70
C ALA A 89 7.03 15.30 8.74
N VAL A 90 7.48 14.06 8.53
CA VAL A 90 8.30 13.29 9.48
C VAL A 90 9.62 14.00 9.81
N ASP A 91 10.21 14.67 8.82
CA ASP A 91 11.43 15.48 8.92
C ASP A 91 11.29 16.70 9.83
N ALA A 92 10.08 17.24 9.96
CA ALA A 92 9.77 18.36 10.83
C ALA A 92 9.32 17.95 12.25
N MET A 93 9.18 16.64 12.52
CA MET A 93 8.73 16.17 13.83
C MET A 93 9.82 16.30 14.90
N SER A 94 9.43 16.75 16.09
CA SER A 94 10.28 16.60 17.27
C SER A 94 10.47 15.12 17.61
N ARG A 95 11.51 14.78 18.37
CA ARG A 95 11.76 13.41 18.83
C ARG A 95 10.56 12.78 19.53
N SER A 96 9.85 13.54 20.35
CA SER A 96 8.66 13.03 21.07
C SER A 96 7.48 12.80 20.14
N LEU A 97 7.25 13.69 19.17
CA LEU A 97 6.19 13.53 18.19
C LEU A 97 6.48 12.34 17.25
N LEU A 98 7.72 12.18 16.82
CA LEU A 98 8.15 11.05 16.00
C LEU A 98 7.94 9.71 16.73
N ALA A 99 8.28 9.64 18.01
CA ALA A 99 8.04 8.45 18.83
C ALA A 99 6.54 8.13 18.95
N ALA A 100 5.70 9.13 19.21
CA ALA A 100 4.25 8.95 19.29
C ALA A 100 3.64 8.53 17.94
N TYR A 101 4.14 9.10 16.84
CA TYR A 101 3.74 8.71 15.49
C TYR A 101 4.12 7.26 15.17
N GLY A 102 5.35 6.86 15.51
CA GLY A 102 5.81 5.48 15.38
C GLY A 102 4.96 4.50 16.19
N GLU A 103 4.58 4.86 17.43
CA GLU A 103 3.68 4.05 18.26
C GLU A 103 2.29 3.89 17.61
N ALA A 104 1.73 4.97 17.04
CA ALA A 104 0.45 4.91 16.34
C ALA A 104 0.52 3.97 15.12
N CYS A 105 1.57 4.09 14.30
CA CYS A 105 1.81 3.20 13.17
C CYS A 105 1.98 1.73 13.60
N ALA A 106 2.78 1.49 14.65
CA ALA A 106 3.00 0.14 15.19
C ALA A 106 1.70 -0.50 15.68
N ARG A 107 0.84 0.27 16.38
CA ARG A 107 -0.47 -0.21 16.83
C ARG A 107 -1.39 -0.55 15.66
N SER A 108 -1.43 0.27 14.61
CA SER A 108 -2.19 -0.04 13.40
C SER A 108 -1.71 -1.32 12.72
N LEU A 109 -0.39 -1.51 12.61
CA LEU A 109 0.22 -2.71 12.03
C LEU A 109 -0.07 -3.97 12.87
N ALA A 110 0.11 -3.88 14.19
CA ALA A 110 -0.18 -4.98 15.11
C ALA A 110 -1.66 -5.38 15.06
N SER A 111 -2.56 -4.39 14.99
CA SER A 111 -4.00 -4.64 14.86
C SER A 111 -4.34 -5.35 13.54
N ALA A 112 -3.72 -4.93 12.44
CA ALA A 112 -3.89 -5.58 11.14
C ALA A 112 -3.45 -7.04 11.19
N HIS A 113 -2.23 -7.32 11.67
CA HIS A 113 -1.70 -8.68 11.79
C HIS A 113 -2.54 -9.56 12.72
N ALA A 114 -3.01 -9.03 13.84
CA ALA A 114 -3.87 -9.76 14.77
C ALA A 114 -5.25 -10.09 14.16
N ARG A 115 -5.78 -9.23 13.28
CA ARG A 115 -7.07 -9.46 12.59
C ARG A 115 -6.98 -10.45 11.44
N THR A 116 -5.83 -10.49 10.75
CA THR A 116 -5.66 -11.31 9.54
C THR A 116 -4.79 -12.56 9.77
N GLY A 117 -4.30 -12.76 10.99
CA GLY A 117 -3.45 -13.88 11.38
C GLY A 117 -3.85 -14.47 12.74
N ASP A 118 -3.03 -15.37 13.26
CA ASP A 118 -3.22 -15.93 14.60
C ASP A 118 -2.50 -15.04 15.62
N ALA A 119 -3.27 -14.19 16.29
CA ALA A 119 -2.73 -13.26 17.28
C ALA A 119 -1.98 -13.96 18.43
N ALA A 120 -2.43 -15.15 18.86
CA ALA A 120 -1.79 -15.89 19.94
C ALA A 120 -0.46 -16.51 19.47
N ALA A 121 -0.43 -17.06 18.25
CA ALA A 121 0.80 -17.57 17.66
C ALA A 121 1.82 -16.46 17.40
N ILE A 122 1.39 -15.30 16.91
CA ILE A 122 2.25 -14.13 16.70
C ILE A 122 2.82 -13.66 18.04
N ALA A 123 1.98 -13.46 19.06
CA ALA A 123 2.43 -13.04 20.38
C ALA A 123 3.43 -14.04 20.99
N GLY A 124 3.13 -15.35 20.89
CA GLY A 124 4.03 -16.40 21.38
C GLY A 124 5.36 -16.48 20.63
N TYR A 125 5.37 -16.19 19.33
CA TYR A 125 6.60 -16.13 18.52
C TYR A 125 7.47 -14.92 18.89
N LEU A 126 6.84 -13.76 19.13
CA LEU A 126 7.56 -12.54 19.53
C LEU A 126 8.14 -12.65 20.94
N GLY A 127 7.42 -13.30 21.86
CA GLY A 127 7.85 -13.45 23.25
C GLY A 127 7.87 -12.11 24.02
N ASP A 128 8.59 -12.11 25.15
CA ASP A 128 8.70 -10.96 26.05
C ASP A 128 10.09 -10.30 26.02
N ASP A 129 10.98 -10.76 25.14
CA ASP A 129 12.32 -10.18 24.97
C ASP A 129 12.37 -9.11 23.86
N ASP A 130 13.52 -8.45 23.74
CA ASP A 130 13.74 -7.35 22.80
C ASP A 130 14.42 -7.81 21.50
N VAL A 131 14.43 -9.12 21.19
CA VAL A 131 15.05 -9.65 19.97
C VAL A 131 14.35 -9.13 18.72
N PHE A 132 13.02 -9.16 18.69
CA PHE A 132 12.25 -8.65 17.56
C PHE A 132 12.45 -7.14 17.37
N ASP A 133 12.42 -6.37 18.46
CA ASP A 133 12.61 -4.92 18.42
C ASP A 133 13.96 -4.53 17.81
N ARG A 134 15.04 -5.21 18.23
CA ARG A 134 16.37 -5.01 17.66
C ARG A 134 16.44 -5.43 16.20
N ALA A 135 15.82 -6.56 15.84
CA ALA A 135 15.79 -7.04 14.46
C ALA A 135 15.05 -6.05 13.54
N LEU A 136 13.92 -5.51 13.99
CA LEU A 136 13.14 -4.51 13.25
C LEU A 136 13.90 -3.19 13.10
N ALA A 137 14.60 -2.74 14.16
CA ALA A 137 15.46 -1.56 14.10
C ALA A 137 16.63 -1.75 13.12
N ALA A 138 17.29 -2.92 13.14
CA ALA A 138 18.35 -3.26 12.21
C ALA A 138 17.85 -3.34 10.76
N PHE A 139 16.68 -3.95 10.55
CA PHE A 139 16.03 -4.00 9.24
C PHE A 139 15.71 -2.59 8.71
N GLY A 140 15.15 -1.72 9.55
CA GLY A 140 14.87 -0.34 9.19
C GLY A 140 16.12 0.44 8.77
N ALA A 141 17.23 0.29 9.52
CA ALA A 141 18.51 0.90 9.17
C ALA A 141 19.08 0.36 7.84
N ALA A 142 18.96 -0.95 7.59
CA ALA A 142 19.39 -1.56 6.33
C ALA A 142 18.56 -1.07 5.14
N CYS A 143 17.22 -0.97 5.30
CA CYS A 143 16.35 -0.39 4.27
C CYS A 143 16.69 1.07 3.99
N ALA A 144 17.02 1.86 5.01
CA ALA A 144 17.42 3.25 4.81
C ALA A 144 18.71 3.35 3.97
N ALA A 145 19.71 2.50 4.24
CA ALA A 145 20.93 2.45 3.45
C ALA A 145 20.67 2.07 1.98
N VAL A 146 19.82 1.07 1.73
CA VAL A 146 19.43 0.69 0.36
C VAL A 146 18.75 1.87 -0.35
N ASN A 147 17.84 2.57 0.31
CA ASN A 147 17.17 3.72 -0.29
C ASN A 147 18.15 4.87 -0.62
N GLU A 148 19.16 5.11 0.23
CA GLU A 148 20.21 6.09 -0.02
C GLU A 148 21.06 5.71 -1.24
N ASP A 149 21.48 4.44 -1.32
CA ASP A 149 22.26 3.91 -2.43
C ASP A 149 21.47 3.93 -3.75
N ASP A 150 20.20 3.52 -3.72
CA ASP A 150 19.30 3.53 -4.89
C ASP A 150 19.03 4.96 -5.39
N HIS A 151 18.85 5.91 -4.47
CA HIS A 151 18.70 7.31 -4.84
C HIS A 151 19.97 7.87 -5.48
N ALA A 152 21.14 7.56 -4.92
CA ALA A 152 22.42 7.98 -5.49
C ALA A 152 22.63 7.38 -6.90
N ALA A 153 22.29 6.10 -7.09
CA ALA A 153 22.35 5.44 -8.38
C ALA A 153 21.40 6.07 -9.41
N LEU A 154 20.17 6.39 -9.00
CA LEU A 154 19.20 7.08 -9.87
C LEU A 154 19.71 8.46 -10.32
N VAL A 155 20.25 9.25 -9.39
CA VAL A 155 20.81 10.57 -9.70
C VAL A 155 22.00 10.47 -10.66
N ALA A 156 22.87 9.48 -10.48
CA ALA A 156 23.98 9.22 -11.39
C ALA A 156 23.49 8.83 -12.79
N ALA A 157 22.51 7.91 -12.88
CA ALA A 157 21.92 7.49 -14.16
C ALA A 157 21.23 8.65 -14.91
N ILE A 158 20.65 9.61 -14.18
CA ILE A 158 20.12 10.85 -14.77
C ILE A 158 21.25 11.73 -15.31
N ALA A 159 22.33 11.91 -14.54
CA ALA A 159 23.48 12.72 -14.94
C ALA A 159 24.20 12.14 -16.18
N ASP A 160 24.26 10.82 -16.29
CA ASP A 160 24.87 10.09 -17.42
C ASP A 160 23.91 9.98 -18.63
N GLY A 161 22.65 10.40 -18.48
CA GLY A 161 21.64 10.39 -19.55
C GLY A 161 21.02 9.02 -19.83
N GLU A 162 21.25 8.02 -18.97
CA GLU A 162 20.62 6.70 -19.05
C GLU A 162 19.13 6.77 -18.67
N VAL A 163 18.80 7.64 -17.72
CA VAL A 163 17.43 7.90 -17.25
C VAL A 163 17.04 9.34 -17.58
N VAL A 164 15.92 9.51 -18.29
CA VAL A 164 15.35 10.83 -18.57
C VAL A 164 14.53 11.27 -17.36
N ALA A 165 14.94 12.35 -16.70
CA ALA A 165 14.13 13.00 -15.69
C ALA A 165 12.95 13.72 -16.34
N ALA A 166 11.76 13.60 -15.75
CA ALA A 166 10.61 14.39 -16.15
C ALA A 166 10.80 15.86 -15.74
N GLU A 167 10.36 16.80 -16.57
CA GLU A 167 10.26 18.21 -16.18
C GLU A 167 9.12 18.38 -15.18
N GLU A 168 9.31 19.30 -14.22
CA GLU A 168 8.28 19.64 -13.23
C GLU A 168 7.24 20.56 -13.91
N ASP A 169 5.99 20.09 -14.03
CA ASP A 169 4.83 20.87 -14.53
C ASP A 169 4.25 21.81 -13.45
#